data_AF-A0A1G1HIR0-F1
#
_entry.id   AF-A0A1G1HIR0-F1
#
_cell.length_a   1.000
_cell.length_b   1.000
_cell.length_c   1.000
_cell.angle_alpha   90.00
_cell.angle_beta   90.00
_cell.angle_gamma   90.00
#
_symmetry.space_group_name_H-M   'P 1'
#
loop_
_entity.id
_entity.type
_entity.pdbx_description
1 polymer ?
#
loop_
_entity_poly.entity_id
_entity_poly.type
_entity_poly.pdbx_seq_one_letter_code
_entity_poly.pdbx_strand_id
1 'polypeptide(L)' 'MEGKDEQGFTSKIIHEKAVASIEFSLCWQSMAIFHTDCFFARKVNFYRDIFPQKITDSLMGKLEGDAIEIPNIIKEMD' A
#
# COMPACT_ATOMS: atom_id res chain seq x y z
N MET A 1 -12.88 -20.30 -2.90
CA MET A 1 -13.89 -20.71 -1.90
C MET A 1 -14.27 -19.46 -1.14
N GLU A 2 -15.49 -18.96 -1.35
CA GLU A 2 -16.03 -17.83 -0.57
C GLU A 2 -16.23 -18.28 0.87
N GLY A 3 -15.48 -17.69 1.80
CA GLY A 3 -15.85 -17.68 3.20
C GLY A 3 -16.92 -16.61 3.39
N LYS A 4 -18.13 -17.02 3.75
CA LYS A 4 -19.18 -16.13 4.24
C LYS A 4 -19.29 -16.30 5.74
N ASP A 5 -18.96 -15.24 6.45
CA ASP A 5 -19.09 -15.12 7.89
C ASP A 5 -20.47 -14.52 8.18
N GLU A 6 -21.30 -15.23 8.93
CA GLU A 6 -22.71 -14.88 9.23
C GLU A 6 -22.87 -13.69 10.20
N GLN A 7 -21.85 -12.83 10.34
CA GLN A 7 -21.92 -11.53 11.00
C GLN A 7 -21.10 -10.49 10.22
N GLY A 8 -21.47 -10.25 8.95
CA GLY A 8 -21.38 -8.93 8.28
C GLY A 8 -20.05 -8.17 8.22
N PHE A 9 -18.90 -8.75 8.60
CA PHE A 9 -17.61 -8.11 8.46
C PHE A 9 -16.79 -8.90 7.44
N THR A 10 -17.01 -8.61 6.15
CA THR A 10 -16.08 -9.04 5.12
C THR A 10 -14.72 -8.47 5.49
N SER A 11 -13.80 -9.32 5.94
CA SER A 11 -12.41 -8.95 6.18
C SER A 11 -11.92 -8.14 4.98
N LYS A 12 -11.64 -6.84 5.20
CA LYS A 12 -11.24 -5.90 4.13
C LYS A 12 -9.77 -6.09 3.80
N ILE A 13 -9.45 -7.30 3.37
CA ILE A 13 -8.12 -7.71 2.99
C ILE A 13 -7.77 -7.16 1.61
N ILE A 14 -6.55 -6.68 1.42
CA ILE A 14 -6.04 -6.29 0.12
C ILE A 14 -5.76 -7.55 -0.70
N HIS A 15 -6.33 -7.60 -1.91
CA HIS A 15 -6.12 -8.63 -2.93
C HIS A 15 -6.05 -7.98 -4.32
N GLU A 16 -5.74 -8.75 -5.37
CA GLU A 16 -5.49 -8.25 -6.75
C GLU A 16 -6.57 -7.34 -7.35
N LYS A 17 -7.81 -7.41 -6.86
CA LYS A 17 -8.97 -6.65 -7.37
C LYS A 17 -9.52 -5.67 -6.34
N ALA A 18 -8.84 -5.52 -5.21
CA ALA A 18 -9.26 -4.63 -4.15
C ALA A 18 -9.17 -3.17 -4.61
N VAL A 19 -10.04 -2.33 -4.02
CA VAL A 19 -9.94 -0.89 -4.10
C VAL A 19 -9.87 -0.35 -2.68
N ALA A 20 -8.84 0.43 -2.37
CA ALA A 20 -8.59 0.95 -1.03
C ALA A 20 -8.23 2.44 -1.03
N SER A 21 -8.43 3.07 0.13
CA SER A 21 -7.77 4.33 0.45
C SER A 21 -6.43 4.04 1.12
N ILE A 22 -5.36 4.69 0.67
CA ILE A 22 -4.00 4.48 1.20
C ILE A 22 -3.37 5.85 1.47
N GLU A 23 -2.75 5.96 2.64
CA GLU A 23 -1.85 7.06 2.98
C GLU A 23 -0.41 6.64 2.66
N PHE A 24 0.25 7.39 1.79
CA PHE A 24 1.66 7.23 1.48
C PHE A 24 2.44 8.31 2.22
N SER A 25 3.49 7.90 2.92
CA SER A 25 4.47 8.81 3.51
C SER A 25 5.85 8.47 2.98
N LEU A 26 6.52 9.45 2.37
CA LEU A 26 7.87 9.31 1.84
C LEU A 26 8.81 10.21 2.62
N CYS A 27 9.81 9.61 3.25
CA CYS A 27 10.87 10.32 3.95
C CYS A 27 12.16 10.24 3.12
N TRP A 28 12.78 11.38 2.83
CA TRP A 28 14.08 11.41 2.16
C TRP A 28 14.96 12.56 2.67
N GLN A 29 16.26 12.42 2.46
CA GLN A 29 17.25 13.43 2.82
C GLN A 29 17.88 14.00 1.57
N SER A 30 17.78 15.32 1.40
CA SER A 30 18.64 16.10 0.51
C SER A 30 19.91 16.53 1.24
N MET A 31 20.89 17.14 0.55
CA MET A 31 22.24 17.41 1.11
C MET A 31 22.26 17.96 2.56
N ALA A 32 21.30 18.80 2.95
CA ALA A 32 21.23 19.37 4.30
C ALA A 32 19.83 19.32 4.95
N ILE A 33 18.81 18.78 4.27
CA ILE A 33 17.41 18.89 4.71
C ILE A 33 16.72 17.53 4.62
N PHE A 34 16.05 17.16 5.71
CA PHE A 34 15.11 16.03 5.77
C PHE A 34 13.73 16.49 5.34
N HIS A 35 13.13 15.73 4.43
CA HIS A 35 11.81 15.98 3.87
C HIS A 35 10.89 14.81 4.19
N THR A 36 9.62 15.15 4.45
CA THR A 36 8.53 14.19 4.55
C THR A 36 7.42 14.68 3.64
N ASP A 37 7.03 13.86 2.66
CA ASP A 37 5.87 14.10 1.81
C ASP A 37 4.79 13.08 2.12
N CYS A 38 3.55 13.55 2.19
CA CYS A 38 2.40 12.77 2.58
C CYS A 38 1.31 12.91 1.51
N PHE A 39 0.83 11.79 0.99
CA PHE A 39 -0.20 11.75 -0.05
C PHE A 39 -1.30 10.75 0.30
N PHE A 40 -2.55 11.22 0.30
CA PHE A 40 -3.72 10.38 0.58
C PHE A 40 -4.51 10.05 -0.69
N ALA A 41 -4.37 8.81 -1.17
CA ALA A 41 -5.05 8.31 -2.36
C ALA A 41 -6.32 7.56 -1.98
N ARG A 42 -7.50 8.05 -2.42
CA ARG A 42 -8.80 7.51 -1.96
C ARG A 42 -9.30 6.26 -2.67
N LYS A 43 -8.81 5.97 -3.88
CA LYS A 43 -9.35 4.92 -4.76
C LYS A 43 -8.24 4.17 -5.50
N VAL A 44 -7.22 3.74 -4.76
CA VAL A 44 -6.15 2.90 -5.30
C VAL A 44 -6.76 1.59 -5.78
N ASN A 45 -6.58 1.26 -7.05
CA ASN A 45 -7.04 0.03 -7.67
C ASN A 45 -5.85 -0.89 -7.96
N PHE A 46 -5.76 -2.01 -7.25
CA PHE A 46 -4.60 -2.92 -7.32
C PHE A 46 -4.48 -3.72 -8.62
N TYR A 47 -5.49 -3.68 -9.49
CA TYR A 47 -5.44 -4.28 -10.81
C TYR A 47 -4.97 -3.31 -11.90
N ARG A 48 -5.33 -2.03 -11.78
CA ARG A 48 -5.12 -1.02 -12.83
C ARG A 48 -3.94 -0.10 -12.54
N ASP A 49 -3.76 0.29 -11.28
CA ASP A 49 -2.76 1.28 -10.91
C ASP A 49 -1.39 0.59 -10.77
N ILE A 50 -0.33 1.26 -11.25
CA ILE A 50 1.00 0.67 -11.33
C ILE A 50 1.74 0.85 -10.01
N PHE A 51 2.24 -0.26 -9.46
CA PHE A 51 3.05 -0.29 -8.25
C PHE A 51 4.38 -1.01 -8.51
N PRO A 52 5.49 -0.57 -7.90
CA PRO A 52 6.69 -1.39 -7.78
C PRO A 52 6.37 -2.73 -7.13
N GLN A 53 6.95 -3.82 -7.64
CA GLN A 53 6.61 -5.19 -7.23
C GLN A 53 6.71 -5.39 -5.72
N LYS A 54 7.78 -4.89 -5.09
CA LYS A 54 7.98 -4.95 -3.63
C LYS A 54 6.86 -4.29 -2.83
N ILE A 55 6.29 -3.18 -3.32
CA ILE A 55 5.14 -2.51 -2.68
C ILE A 55 3.91 -3.39 -2.81
N THR A 56 3.63 -3.90 -4.01
CA THR A 56 2.49 -4.79 -4.26
C THR A 56 2.53 -6.01 -3.34
N ASP A 57 3.65 -6.73 -3.31
CA ASP A 57 3.82 -7.94 -2.51
C ASP A 57 3.66 -7.67 -1.01
N SER A 58 4.12 -6.51 -0.54
CA SER A 58 4.02 -6.13 0.87
C SER A 58 2.58 -5.74 1.29
N LEU A 59 1.77 -5.23 0.35
CA LEU A 59 0.40 -4.83 0.59
C LEU A 59 -0.59 -5.99 0.49
N MET A 60 -0.31 -7.02 -0.31
CA MET A 60 -1.21 -8.17 -0.44
C MET A 60 -1.43 -8.86 0.91
N GLY A 61 -2.69 -9.13 1.24
CA GLY A 61 -3.08 -9.77 2.49
C GLY A 61 -3.19 -8.81 3.69
N LYS A 62 -2.85 -7.51 3.53
CA LYS A 62 -3.02 -6.51 4.59
C LYS A 62 -4.47 -6.12 4.80
N LEU A 63 -4.78 -5.74 6.03
CA LEU A 63 -6.10 -5.30 6.46
C LEU A 63 -6.16 -3.77 6.58
N GLU A 64 -7.38 -3.24 6.69
CA GLU A 64 -7.59 -1.83 7.03
C GLU A 64 -6.89 -1.49 8.35
N GLY A 65 -6.09 -0.42 8.35
CA GLY A 65 -5.31 0.02 9.51
C GLY A 65 -3.90 -0.56 9.59
N ASP A 66 -3.57 -1.58 8.80
CA ASP A 66 -2.20 -2.07 8.72
C ASP A 66 -1.29 -1.03 8.04
N ALA A 67 -0.07 -0.92 8.55
CA ALA A 67 1.00 -0.13 7.94
C ALA A 67 2.13 -1.05 7.46
N ILE A 68 2.75 -0.67 6.35
CA ILE A 68 4.00 -1.26 5.89
C ILE A 68 5.06 -0.18 5.80
N GLU A 69 6.29 -0.53 6.18
CA GLU A 69 7.45 0.33 5.99
C GLU A 69 8.38 -0.34 4.99
N ILE A 70 8.78 0.41 3.96
CA ILE A 70 9.70 -0.09 2.94
C ILE A 70 11.01 0.68 3.07
N PRO A 71 12.04 0.09 3.68
CA PRO A 71 13.34 0.75 3.78
C PRO A 71 13.97 0.84 2.39
N ASN A 72 14.48 2.03 2.07
CA ASN A 72 15.33 2.35 0.91
C ASN A 72 14.82 1.79 -0.43
N ILE A 73 13.95 2.53 -1.13
CA ILE A 73 13.55 2.26 -2.52
C ILE A 73 14.58 2.84 -3.51
N ILE A 74 15.88 2.76 -3.18
CA ILE A 74 16.94 3.20 -4.08
C ILE A 74 17.54 1.94 -4.72
N LYS A 75 17.38 1.85 -6.06
CA LYS A 75 17.81 0.79 -7.02
C LYS A 75 16.84 -0.38 -7.25
N GLU A 76 15.78 -0.13 -8.02
CA GLU A 76 15.21 -1.14 -8.96
C GLU A 76 14.99 -0.50 -10.35
N MET A 77 15.92 0.37 -10.78
CA MET A 77 15.93 0.98 -12.11
C MET A 77 17.38 1.06 -12.66
N ASP A 78 18.16 0.01 -12.43
CA ASP A 78 19.40 -0.25 -13.17
C ASP A 78 19.16 -1.38 -14.19
#